data_AF-X1GP68-F1
#
_entry.id   AF-X1GP68-F1
#
_cell.length_a   1.000
_cell.length_b   1.000
_cell.length_c   1.000
_cell.angle_alpha   90.00
_cell.angle_beta   90.00
_cell.angle_gamma   90.00
#
_symmetry.space_group_name_H-M   'P 1'
#
loop_
_entity.id
_entity.type
_entity.pdbx_description
1 polymer ?
#
loop_
_entity_poly.entity_id
_entity_poly.type
_entity_poly.pdbx_seq_one_letter_code
_entity_poly.pdbx_strand_id
1 'polypeptide(L)'
;MLKAIEDLGVIVTMGDIIRNETRMEKILIVGPASQILGIKIAQELNIRYFNTESKTFPDGENYLRINVDNESLIEGKEIIIVQSTGPSSSEN
;
A
#
# COMPACT_ATOMS: atom_id res chain seq x y z
N MET A 1 24.89 -19.76 -10.28
CA MET A 1 23.80 -19.02 -9.62
C MET A 1 22.44 -19.32 -10.23
N LEU A 2 22.30 -19.36 -11.57
CA LEU A 2 21.05 -19.74 -12.27
C LEU A 2 20.50 -21.13 -11.88
N LYS A 3 21.39 -22.09 -11.58
CA LYS A 3 21.02 -23.47 -11.25
C LYS A 3 20.33 -23.65 -9.88
N ALA A 4 20.30 -22.61 -9.04
CA ALA A 4 19.67 -22.68 -7.71
C ALA A 4 18.17 -22.29 -7.73
N ILE A 5 17.68 -21.71 -8.83
CA ILE A 5 16.30 -21.23 -8.94
C ILE A 5 15.39 -22.33 -9.54
N GLU A 6 15.94 -23.31 -10.27
CA GLU A 6 15.17 -24.40 -10.86
C GLU A 6 14.62 -25.41 -9.82
N ASP A 7 15.26 -25.52 -8.64
CA ASP A 7 14.88 -26.50 -7.58
C ASP A 7 13.68 -26.05 -6.72
N LEU A 8 13.25 -24.79 -6.81
CA LEU A 8 11.92 -24.35 -6.36
C LEU A 8 11.13 -24.05 -7.63
N GLY A 9 10.11 -24.84 -7.99
CA GLY A 9 9.36 -24.81 -9.26
C GLY A 9 8.77 -23.46 -9.71
N VAL A 10 9.61 -22.46 -9.93
CA VAL A 10 9.32 -21.08 -10.28
C VAL A 10 10.13 -20.79 -11.54
N ILE A 11 9.46 -20.91 -12.68
CA ILE A 11 10.02 -20.47 -13.97
C ILE A 11 9.93 -18.94 -13.98
N VAL A 12 11.03 -18.26 -13.66
CA VAL A 12 11.14 -16.80 -13.81
C VAL A 12 11.66 -16.51 -15.22
N THR A 13 10.87 -15.81 -16.05
CA THR A 13 11.32 -15.44 -17.40
C THR A 13 12.22 -14.20 -17.37
N MET A 14 13.13 -14.05 -18.35
CA MET A 14 13.87 -12.78 -18.52
C MET A 14 12.93 -11.57 -18.64
N GLY A 15 11.73 -11.75 -19.21
CA GLY A 15 10.73 -10.69 -19.29
C GLY A 15 10.17 -10.28 -17.93
N ASP A 16 10.14 -11.17 -16.95
CA ASP A 16 9.71 -10.87 -15.58
C ASP A 16 10.80 -10.13 -14.81
N ILE A 17 12.07 -10.48 -15.04
CA ILE A 17 13.23 -9.79 -14.45
C ILE A 17 13.32 -8.35 -14.98
N ILE A 18 13.25 -8.16 -16.30
CA ILE A 18 13.34 -6.84 -16.93
C ILE A 18 12.16 -5.94 -16.53
N ARG A 19 10.94 -6.50 -16.44
CA ARG A 19 9.75 -5.74 -15.98
C ARG A 19 9.84 -5.30 -14.53
N ASN A 20 10.56 -6.02 -13.68
CA ASN A 20 10.70 -5.70 -12.27
C ASN A 20 11.69 -4.55 -12.03
N GLU A 21 12.75 -4.44 -12.83
CA GLU A 21 13.75 -3.36 -12.73
C GLU A 21 13.23 -1.97 -13.12
N THR A 22 12.16 -1.88 -13.93
CA THR A 22 11.63 -0.59 -14.40
C THR A 22 10.44 -0.05 -13.60
N ARG A 23 9.98 -0.76 -12.57
CA ARG A 23 8.81 -0.34 -11.80
C ARG A 23 9.20 0.65 -10.71
N MET A 24 8.50 1.79 -10.69
CA MET A 24 8.50 2.65 -9.51
C MET A 24 8.06 1.84 -8.30
N GLU A 25 8.72 2.06 -7.16
CA GLU A 25 8.35 1.42 -5.91
C GLU A 25 6.90 1.79 -5.57
N LYS A 26 6.09 0.78 -5.23
CA LYS A 26 4.68 0.95 -4.86
C LYS A 26 4.52 0.95 -3.35
N ILE A 27 3.73 1.88 -2.86
CA ILE A 27 3.33 1.96 -1.45
C ILE A 27 1.82 2.02 -1.34
N LEU A 28 1.29 1.30 -0.37
CA LEU A 28 -0.13 1.31 -0.06
C LEU A 28 -0.40 2.20 1.16
N ILE A 29 -1.33 3.14 1.04
CA ILE A 29 -1.87 3.90 2.15
C ILE A 29 -3.23 3.31 2.49
N VAL A 30 -3.37 2.87 3.74
CA VAL A 30 -4.57 2.24 4.25
C VAL A 30 -5.49 3.32 4.82
N GLY A 31 -6.58 3.62 4.11
CA GLY A 31 -7.55 4.63 4.53
C GLY A 31 -8.37 4.21 5.77
N PRO A 32 -8.98 5.17 6.48
CA PRO A 32 -9.61 4.95 7.78
C PRO A 32 -10.75 3.91 7.74
N ALA A 33 -11.54 3.86 6.66
CA ALA A 33 -12.67 2.94 6.54
C ALA A 33 -12.26 1.53 6.03
N SER A 34 -10.98 1.30 5.78
CA SER A 34 -10.48 0.06 5.15
C SER A 34 -9.25 -0.53 5.83
N GLN A 35 -9.04 -0.27 7.13
CA GLN A 35 -7.82 -0.69 7.86
C GLN A 35 -7.45 -2.17 7.64
N ILE A 36 -8.36 -3.09 7.94
CA ILE A 36 -8.09 -4.54 7.80
C ILE A 36 -7.93 -4.95 6.33
N LEU A 37 -8.75 -4.39 5.44
CA LEU A 37 -8.73 -4.75 4.02
C LEU A 37 -7.44 -4.28 3.34
N GLY A 38 -7.01 -3.04 3.58
CA GLY A 38 -5.79 -2.50 3.00
C GLY A 38 -4.54 -3.22 3.48
N ILE A 39 -4.48 -3.59 4.77
CA ILE A 39 -3.38 -4.41 5.31
C ILE A 39 -3.31 -5.76 4.58
N LYS A 40 -4.44 -6.46 4.41
CA LYS A 40 -4.48 -7.74 3.68
C LYS A 40 -4.04 -7.58 2.24
N ILE A 41 -4.51 -6.56 1.53
CA ILE A 41 -4.09 -6.27 0.15
C ILE A 41 -2.57 -6.04 0.09
N ALA A 42 -2.01 -5.25 1.01
CA ALA A 42 -0.58 -4.99 1.06
C ALA A 42 0.24 -6.27 1.30
N GLN A 43 -0.23 -7.14 2.19
CA GLN A 43 0.38 -8.45 2.47
C GLN A 43 0.37 -9.36 1.24
N GLU A 44 -0.79 -9.50 0.57
CA GLU A 44 -0.93 -10.32 -0.63
C GLU A 44 -0.09 -9.79 -1.81
N LEU A 45 0.05 -8.47 -1.93
CA LEU A 45 0.88 -7.84 -2.95
C LEU A 45 2.37 -7.76 -2.57
N ASN A 46 2.72 -8.14 -1.34
CA ASN A 46 4.06 -7.99 -0.76
C ASN A 46 4.64 -6.58 -0.93
N ILE A 47 3.83 -5.55 -0.67
CA ILE A 47 4.24 -4.14 -0.74
C ILE A 47 4.21 -3.49 0.64
N ARG A 48 5.03 -2.45 0.83
CA ARG A 48 5.01 -1.63 2.04
C ARG A 48 3.67 -0.90 2.15
N TYR A 49 3.17 -0.76 3.37
CA TYR A 49 2.00 0.04 3.64
C TYR A 49 2.18 1.00 4.82
N PHE A 50 1.38 2.06 4.83
CA PHE A 50 1.23 3.00 5.94
C PHE A 50 -0.23 3.07 6.37
N ASN A 51 -0.48 3.03 7.68
CA ASN A 51 -1.80 3.26 8.24
C ASN A 51 -2.11 4.75 8.31
N THR A 52 -3.37 5.08 8.51
CA THR A 52 -3.83 6.45 8.75
C THR A 52 -4.50 6.57 10.10
N GLU A 53 -4.30 7.71 10.75
CA GLU A 53 -5.11 8.17 11.88
C GLU A 53 -6.16 9.15 11.37
N SER A 54 -7.41 8.99 11.80
CA SER A 54 -8.48 9.94 11.52
C SER A 54 -9.14 10.41 12.80
N LYS A 55 -9.62 11.65 12.79
CA LYS A 55 -10.40 12.25 13.87
C LYS A 55 -11.38 13.27 13.30
N THR A 56 -12.62 13.23 13.76
CA THR A 56 -13.61 14.29 13.49
C THR A 56 -13.54 15.33 14.60
N PHE A 57 -13.44 16.59 14.22
CA PHE A 57 -13.50 17.72 15.14
C PHE A 57 -14.96 18.06 15.50
N PRO A 58 -15.20 18.77 16.63
CA PRO A 58 -16.56 19.12 17.05
C PRO A 58 -17.34 20.02 16.08
N ASP A 59 -16.66 20.69 15.17
CA ASP A 59 -17.23 21.50 14.09
C ASP A 59 -17.61 20.68 12.84
N GLY A 60 -17.30 19.38 12.82
CA GLY A 60 -17.54 18.48 11.70
C GLY A 60 -16.39 18.42 10.69
N GLU A 61 -15.25 19.07 10.94
CA GLU A 61 -14.07 18.91 10.09
C GLU A 61 -13.38 17.56 10.35
N ASN A 62 -12.86 16.92 9.30
CA ASN A 62 -12.11 15.68 9.41
C ASN A 62 -10.60 15.90 9.31
N TYR A 63 -9.89 15.47 10.34
CA TYR A 63 -8.44 15.34 10.36
C TYR A 63 -8.07 13.94 9.87
N LEU A 64 -7.16 13.88 8.89
CA LEU A 64 -6.55 12.63 8.43
C LEU A 64 -5.03 12.80 8.44
N ARG A 65 -4.33 11.84 9.05
CA ARG A 65 -2.87 11.78 9.09
C ARG A 65 -2.39 10.44 8.57
N ILE A 66 -1.42 10.47 7.66
CA ILE A 66 -0.68 9.28 7.26
C ILE A 66 0.43 9.05 8.27
N ASN A 67 0.49 7.86 8.86
CA ASN A 67 1.49 7.51 9.85
C ASN A 67 2.79 7.10 9.17
N VAL A 68 3.55 8.12 8.77
CA VAL A 68 4.88 7.99 8.17
C VAL A 68 5.88 8.80 8.98
N ASP A 69 7.04 8.20 9.26
CA ASP A 69 8.10 8.84 10.05
C ASP A 69 8.90 9.88 9.24
N ASN A 70 8.95 9.71 7.91
CA ASN A 70 9.71 10.58 7.00
C ASN A 70 9.07 10.61 5.61
N GLU A 71 8.88 11.80 5.06
CA GLU A 71 8.24 12.05 3.74
C GLU A 71 9.02 11.43 2.57
N SER A 72 10.35 11.31 2.67
CA SER A 72 11.18 10.62 1.67
C SER A 72 10.81 9.15 1.46
N LEU A 73 10.07 8.55 2.40
CA LEU A 73 9.56 7.19 2.26
C LEU A 73 8.43 7.09 1.23
N ILE A 74 7.81 8.20 0.84
CA ILE A 74 6.67 8.32 -0.08
C ILE A 74 7.08 9.06 -1.35
N GLU A 75 8.00 10.02 -1.25
CA GLU A 75 8.45 10.84 -2.38
C GLU A 75 8.95 10.01 -3.57
N GLY A 76 8.48 10.34 -4.78
CA GLY A 76 8.88 9.67 -6.03
C GLY A 76 8.33 8.25 -6.20
N LYS A 77 7.44 7.80 -5.31
CA LYS A 77 6.85 6.45 -5.35
C LYS A 77 5.43 6.46 -5.91
N GLU A 78 5.00 5.31 -6.42
CA GLU A 78 3.62 5.10 -6.84
C GLU A 78 2.75 4.79 -5.62
N ILE A 79 1.69 5.57 -5.42
CA ILE A 79 0.84 5.46 -4.24
C ILE A 79 -0.50 4.82 -4.59
N ILE A 80 -0.85 3.79 -3.81
CA ILE A 80 -2.15 3.11 -3.87
C ILE A 80 -2.90 3.47 -2.59
N ILE A 81 -4.09 4.04 -2.70
CA ILE A 81 -4.94 4.32 -1.52
C ILE A 81 -6.10 3.33 -1.51
N VAL A 82 -6.27 2.64 -0.39
CA VAL A 82 -7.41 1.73 -0.19
C VAL A 82 -8.37 2.34 0.82
N GLN A 83 -9.53 2.76 0.35
CA GLN A 83 -10.59 3.36 1.16
C GLN A 83 -11.95 2.92 0.62
N SER A 84 -12.84 2.49 1.51
CA SER A 84 -14.23 2.22 1.16
C SER A 84 -15.02 3.52 1.19
N THR A 85 -15.89 3.72 0.21
CA THR A 85 -16.76 4.91 0.10
C THR A 85 -18.22 4.58 0.42
N GLY A 86 -18.45 3.48 1.13
CA GLY A 86 -19.79 3.06 1.54
C GLY A 86 -20.47 4.13 2.41
N PRO A 87 -21.81 4.08 2.57
CA PRO A 87 -22.51 5.02 3.42
C PRO A 87 -22.03 4.84 4.86
N SER A 88 -21.32 5.83 5.37
CA SER A 88 -20.98 5.93 6.77
C SER A 88 -22.19 6.45 7.52
N SER A 89 -22.54 5.82 8.65
CA SER A 89 -23.52 6.38 9.58
C SER A 89 -22.96 7.61 10.32
N SER A 90 -21.66 7.92 10.13
CA SER A 90 -20.92 8.99 10.79
C SER A 90 -19.57 9.32 10.09
N GLU A 91 -19.60 9.63 8.79
CA GLU A 91 -18.47 10.12 7.96
C GLU A 91 -17.38 9.08 7.56
N ASN A 92 -16.77 9.28 6.36
CA ASN A 92 -15.82 8.38 5.66
C ASN A 92 -14.39 8.94 5.68
#